data_AF-A0A3S4FXC0-F1
#
_entry.id   AF-A0A3S4FXC0-F1
#
_cell.length_a   1.000
_cell.length_b   1.000
_cell.length_c   1.000
_cell.angle_alpha   90.00
_cell.angle_beta   90.00
_cell.angle_gamma   90.00
#
_symmetry.space_group_name_H-M   'P 1'
#
loop_
_entity.id
_entity.type
_entity.pdbx_description
1 polymer ?
#
loop_
_entity_poly.entity_id
_entity_poly.type
_entity_poly.pdbx_seq_one_letter_code
_entity_poly.pdbx_strand_id
1 'polypeptide(L)' 'MVTSYAPQWWYFLPHPKPGRESVHRSGQKVNVGDTLCIVEAMKMMNQIEADKAGTVKAILVESGQPVEFDEPLVVIE' A
#
# COMPACT_ATOMS: atom_id res chain seq x y z
N MET A 1 -9.80 10.82 14.10
CA MET A 1 -9.32 12.22 14.05
C MET A 1 -7.94 12.28 14.67
N VAL A 2 -6.90 12.48 13.86
CA VAL A 2 -5.54 12.85 14.30
C VAL A 2 -5.07 13.94 13.34
N THR A 3 -4.48 15.01 13.86
CA THR A 3 -4.14 16.20 13.08
C THR A 3 -2.62 16.35 12.99
N SER A 4 -2.06 16.20 11.78
CA SER A 4 -0.68 16.55 11.47
C SER A 4 -0.59 16.97 10.01
N TYR A 5 0.09 18.08 9.72
CA TYR A 5 0.13 18.72 8.39
C TYR A 5 1.54 18.69 7.81
N ALA A 6 1.66 18.35 6.52
CA ALA A 6 2.87 18.54 5.73
C ALA A 6 2.76 19.84 4.88
N PRO A 7 3.84 20.64 4.70
CA PRO A 7 3.65 22.07 4.40
C PRO A 7 3.45 22.46 2.94
N GLN A 8 3.82 21.61 1.96
CA GLN A 8 3.58 21.82 0.53
C GLN A 8 4.05 20.64 -0.36
N TRP A 9 3.26 20.39 -1.42
CA TRP A 9 3.63 19.86 -2.75
C TRP A 9 4.97 19.12 -2.87
N TRP A 10 4.94 17.78 -2.99
CA TRP A 10 6.14 16.99 -3.27
C TRP A 10 5.88 15.93 -4.37
N TYR A 11 6.95 15.61 -5.11
CA TYR A 11 6.87 15.27 -6.54
C TYR A 11 7.49 13.89 -6.84
N PHE A 12 6.67 12.86 -7.02
CA PHE A 12 6.98 11.45 -7.31
C PHE A 12 8.43 11.04 -7.68
N LEU A 13 8.94 9.95 -7.07
CA LEU A 13 10.25 9.36 -7.41
C LEU A 13 10.19 7.82 -7.38
N PRO A 14 10.21 7.14 -8.55
CA PRO A 14 9.61 5.81 -8.67
C PRO A 14 10.38 4.64 -8.04
N HIS A 15 11.64 4.80 -7.61
CA HIS A 15 12.42 3.68 -7.06
C HIS A 15 13.39 4.05 -5.93
N PRO A 16 13.28 3.31 -4.82
CA PRO A 16 14.44 2.84 -4.08
C PRO A 16 14.44 1.29 -3.98
N LYS A 17 15.35 0.65 -4.74
CA LYS A 17 15.67 -0.81 -4.84
C LYS A 17 14.87 -1.62 -5.88
N PRO A 18 15.54 -2.50 -6.65
CA PRO A 18 14.91 -3.60 -7.40
C PRO A 18 14.79 -4.87 -6.53
N GLY A 19 13.85 -5.77 -6.89
CA GLY A 19 13.93 -7.19 -6.46
C GLY A 19 12.91 -7.69 -5.42
N ARG A 20 11.75 -7.06 -5.25
CA ARG A 20 10.57 -7.71 -4.62
C ARG A 20 9.32 -7.48 -5.46
N GLU A 21 8.49 -8.52 -5.54
CA GLU A 21 7.24 -8.55 -6.30
C GLU A 21 6.12 -7.94 -5.46
N SER A 22 6.14 -6.61 -5.32
CA SER A 22 5.38 -5.86 -4.31
C SER A 22 3.87 -5.68 -4.58
N VAL A 23 3.21 -6.71 -5.12
CA VAL A 23 1.74 -6.80 -5.23
C VAL A 23 1.33 -8.25 -4.95
N HIS A 24 0.80 -8.52 -3.76
CA HIS A 24 0.18 -9.81 -3.46
C HIS A 24 -1.12 -9.98 -4.27
N ARG A 25 -1.27 -11.10 -4.97
CA ARG A 25 -2.42 -11.35 -5.86
C ARG A 25 -3.63 -11.86 -5.06
N SER A 26 -4.85 -11.59 -5.53
CA SER A 26 -6.06 -12.21 -4.98
C SER A 26 -5.96 -13.74 -4.94
N GLY A 27 -6.34 -14.33 -3.81
CA GLY A 27 -6.13 -15.73 -3.47
C GLY A 27 -4.81 -16.06 -2.75
N GLN A 28 -3.88 -15.11 -2.62
CA GLN A 28 -2.62 -15.33 -1.90
C GLN A 28 -2.81 -15.30 -0.38
N LYS A 29 -2.15 -16.20 0.35
CA LYS A 29 -2.04 -16.16 1.81
C LYS A 29 -0.96 -15.16 2.26
N VAL A 30 -1.25 -14.43 3.34
CA VAL A 30 -0.38 -13.41 3.94
C VAL A 30 -0.35 -13.58 5.45
N ASN A 31 0.76 -13.18 6.08
CA ASN A 31 0.98 -13.19 7.52
C ASN A 31 1.02 -11.74 8.05
N VAL A 32 0.93 -11.57 9.38
CA VAL A 32 1.11 -10.25 10.00
C VAL A 32 2.49 -9.68 9.62
N GLY A 33 2.52 -8.48 9.03
CA GLY A 33 3.74 -7.83 8.55
C GLY A 33 4.16 -8.18 7.11
N ASP A 34 3.44 -9.04 6.37
CA ASP A 34 3.70 -9.22 4.93
C ASP A 34 3.26 -7.97 4.14
N THR A 35 4.09 -7.51 3.20
CA THR A 35 3.83 -6.30 2.41
C THR A 35 2.80 -6.56 1.30
N LEU A 36 1.59 -6.06 1.47
CA LEU A 36 0.47 -6.22 0.53
C LEU A 36 0.70 -5.47 -0.78
N CYS A 37 1.04 -4.18 -0.65
CA CYS A 37 1.28 -3.25 -1.75
C CYS A 37 2.18 -2.08 -1.28
N ILE A 38 2.56 -1.20 -2.21
CA ILE A 38 3.29 0.04 -1.91
C ILE A 38 2.47 1.20 -2.49
N VAL A 39 2.21 2.22 -1.67
CA VAL A 39 1.63 3.50 -2.10
C VAL A 39 2.69 4.59 -2.07
N GLU A 40 2.76 5.37 -3.15
CA GLU A 40 3.63 6.53 -3.32
C GLU A 40 2.81 7.79 -3.01
N ALA A 41 3.16 8.50 -1.94
CA ALA A 41 2.56 9.80 -1.62
C ALA A 41 3.68 10.81 -1.35
N MET A 42 3.74 11.90 -2.12
CA MET A 42 4.70 12.99 -1.90
C MET A 42 6.17 12.49 -1.80
N LYS A 43 6.62 11.66 -2.77
CA LYS A 43 7.90 10.90 -2.79
C LYS A 43 8.14 9.94 -1.61
N MET A 44 7.22 9.78 -0.67
CA MET A 44 7.32 8.77 0.37
C MET A 44 6.73 7.47 -0.16
N MET A 45 7.56 6.43 -0.21
CA MET A 45 7.17 5.07 -0.55
C MET A 45 6.70 4.36 0.72
N ASN A 46 5.38 4.39 0.96
CA ASN A 46 4.79 3.74 2.12
C ASN A 46 4.42 2.30 1.75
N GLN A 47 5.07 1.34 2.41
CA GLN A 47 4.70 -0.07 2.35
C GLN A 47 3.44 -0.29 3.18
N ILE A 48 2.43 -0.92 2.60
CA ILE A 48 1.21 -1.30 3.30
C ILE A 48 1.38 -2.76 3.74
N GLU A 49 1.45 -2.97 5.04
CA GLU A 49 1.69 -4.28 5.66
C GLU A 49 0.36 -4.89 6.14
N ALA A 50 0.26 -6.22 6.13
CA ALA A 50 -0.92 -6.91 6.61
C ALA A 50 -1.02 -6.86 8.14
N ASP A 51 -2.09 -6.25 8.66
CA ASP A 51 -2.40 -6.18 10.10
C ASP A 51 -2.77 -7.56 10.68
N LYS A 52 -3.40 -8.41 9.87
CA LYS A 52 -3.75 -9.80 10.23
C LYS A 52 -3.22 -10.81 9.21
N ALA A 53 -2.88 -12.00 9.71
CA ALA A 53 -2.69 -13.17 8.85
C ALA A 53 -4.04 -13.65 8.28
N GLY A 54 -4.06 -14.08 7.02
CA GLY A 54 -5.28 -14.48 6.32
C GLY A 54 -5.07 -14.73 4.83
N THR A 55 -6.13 -14.62 4.03
CA THR A 55 -6.07 -14.72 2.56
C THR A 55 -6.54 -13.43 1.90
N VAL A 56 -5.79 -12.92 0.92
CA VAL A 56 -6.16 -11.74 0.12
C VAL A 56 -7.41 -12.07 -0.69
N LYS A 57 -8.56 -11.54 -0.27
CA LYS A 57 -9.87 -11.76 -0.89
C LYS A 57 -10.06 -10.90 -2.13
N ALA A 58 -9.69 -9.63 -2.03
CA ALA A 58 -9.73 -8.66 -3.12
C ALA A 58 -8.66 -7.58 -2.93
N ILE A 59 -8.17 -7.05 -4.04
CA ILE A 59 -7.44 -5.79 -4.12
C ILE A 59 -8.43 -4.81 -4.74
N LEU A 60 -8.65 -3.65 -4.12
CA LEU A 60 -9.65 -2.68 -4.56
C LEU A 60 -9.05 -1.52 -5.38
N VAL A 61 -7.72 -1.41 -5.39
CA VAL A 61 -6.95 -0.37 -6.08
C VAL A 61 -6.05 -0.98 -7.16
N GLU A 62 -6.00 -0.34 -8.32
CA GLU A 62 -5.10 -0.68 -9.43
C GLU A 62 -3.83 0.18 -9.42
N SER A 63 -2.70 -0.39 -9.86
CA SER A 63 -1.40 0.29 -9.90
C SER A 63 -1.45 1.59 -10.72
N GLY A 64 -1.16 2.72 -10.09
CA GLY A 64 -1.18 4.04 -10.72
C GLY A 64 -2.53 4.77 -10.66
N GLN A 65 -3.54 4.23 -9.99
CA GLN A 65 -4.67 5.04 -9.53
C GLN A 65 -4.24 5.96 -8.36
N PRO A 66 -4.81 7.17 -8.25
CA PRO A 66 -4.71 7.94 -7.02
C PRO A 66 -5.48 7.22 -5.91
N VAL A 67 -4.98 7.31 -4.68
CA VAL A 67 -5.67 6.80 -3.48
C VAL A 67 -5.81 7.89 -2.44
N GLU A 68 -6.95 7.96 -1.78
CA GLU A 68 -7.23 8.89 -0.70
C GLU A 68 -6.79 8.34 0.67
N PHE A 69 -6.70 9.23 1.66
CA PHE A 69 -6.46 8.82 3.04
C PHE A 69 -7.70 8.10 3.61
N ASP A 70 -7.50 7.02 4.37
CA ASP A 70 -8.55 6.10 4.84
C ASP A 70 -9.25 5.27 3.73
N GLU A 71 -8.75 5.26 2.49
CA GLU A 71 -9.31 4.45 1.40
C GLU A 71 -8.96 2.95 1.56
N PRO A 72 -9.93 2.01 1.44
CA PRO A 72 -9.69 0.58 1.64
C PRO A 72 -8.96 -0.05 0.44
N LEU A 73 -7.66 -0.31 0.59
CA LEU A 73 -6.80 -0.81 -0.50
C LEU A 73 -6.96 -2.32 -0.79
N VAL A 74 -7.04 -3.13 0.27
CA VAL A 74 -7.00 -4.61 0.21
C VAL A 74 -7.92 -5.21 1.24
N VAL A 75 -8.70 -6.23 0.85
CA VAL A 75 -9.55 -7.01 1.74
C VAL A 75 -8.86 -8.34 2.05
N ILE A 76 -8.58 -8.61 3.32
CA ILE A 76 -8.08 -9.90 3.82
C ILE A 76 -9.24 -10.61 4.53
N GLU A 77 -9.43 -11.90 4.22
CA GLU A 77 -10.26 -12.84 4.99
C GLU A 77 -9.41 -13.53 6.06
#